data_AF-A0A7C3VQJ2-F1
#
_entry.id   AF-A0A7C3VQJ2-F1
#
_cell.length_a   1.000
_cell.length_b   1.000
_cell.length_c   1.000
_cell.angle_alpha   90.00
_cell.angle_beta   90.00
_cell.angle_gamma   90.00
#
_symmetry.space_group_name_H-M   'P 1'
#
loop_
_entity.id
_entity.type
_entity.pdbx_description
1 polymer ?
#
loop_
_entity_poly.entity_id
_entity_poly.type
_entity_poly.pdbx_seq_one_letter_code
_entity_poly.pdbx_strand_id
1 'polypeptide(L)'
;MKATTRPLVALIALLMTVAIHPTANSQQPRIQLASGVQPDPLLMQGKSAGGPDAGCGYMPTAAAQVVEIASQIPYLRFTASSDRGEATLLIEGPTGRFCAFADSYTGENPEISGMWAAGTYSIFIGNRQPGEHTYNLSISAQPQ
;
A
#
# COMPACT_ATOMS: atom_id res chain seq x y z
N MET A 1 33.76 34.30 -61.85
CA MET A 1 32.89 33.69 -60.83
C MET A 1 32.60 32.24 -61.20
N LYS A 2 32.43 31.39 -60.18
CA LYS A 2 32.08 29.95 -60.18
C LYS A 2 33.25 28.96 -60.24
N ALA A 3 33.79 28.70 -59.06
CA ALA A 3 34.42 27.43 -58.71
C ALA A 3 33.31 26.42 -58.35
N THR A 4 33.38 25.20 -58.90
CA THR A 4 32.42 24.13 -58.63
C THR A 4 33.15 22.97 -57.95
N THR A 5 33.05 22.94 -56.62
CA THR A 5 33.63 21.92 -55.75
C THR A 5 32.70 20.71 -55.68
N ARG A 6 33.25 19.50 -55.89
CA ARG A 6 32.54 18.22 -55.80
C ARG A 6 32.11 17.92 -54.35
N PRO A 7 30.89 17.44 -54.08
CA PRO A 7 30.51 17.04 -52.73
C PRO A 7 31.01 15.61 -52.43
N LEU A 8 31.75 15.50 -51.34
CA LEU A 8 32.11 14.25 -50.67
C LEU A 8 30.87 13.74 -49.91
N VAL A 9 30.32 12.59 -50.29
CA VAL A 9 29.19 11.97 -49.56
C VAL A 9 29.75 11.30 -48.31
N ALA A 10 29.52 11.92 -47.15
CA ALA A 10 29.85 11.34 -45.85
C ALA A 10 28.71 10.41 -45.38
N LEU A 11 28.99 9.11 -45.25
CA LEU A 11 28.10 8.16 -44.58
C LEU A 11 28.11 8.46 -43.07
N ILE A 12 26.99 8.91 -42.52
CA ILE A 12 26.80 9.04 -41.07
C ILE A 12 26.15 7.75 -40.59
N ALA A 13 26.90 6.91 -39.87
CA ALA A 13 26.37 5.74 -39.18
C ALA A 13 25.68 6.20 -37.88
N LEU A 14 24.36 6.07 -37.81
CA LEU A 14 23.57 6.42 -36.63
C LEU A 14 23.58 5.24 -35.65
N LEU A 15 24.41 5.31 -34.61
CA LEU A 15 24.40 4.36 -33.49
C LEU A 15 23.18 4.65 -32.59
N MET A 16 22.12 3.87 -32.75
CA MET A 16 20.98 3.87 -31.83
C MET A 16 21.37 3.13 -30.55
N THR A 17 21.78 3.87 -29.51
CA THR A 17 21.97 3.28 -28.18
C THR A 17 20.61 3.03 -27.53
N VAL A 18 20.22 1.76 -27.45
CA VAL A 18 19.07 1.33 -26.66
C VAL A 18 19.42 1.52 -25.18
N ALA A 19 18.78 2.47 -24.53
CA ALA A 19 18.84 2.60 -23.08
C ALA A 19 18.04 1.44 -22.47
N ILE A 20 18.73 0.53 -21.79
CA ILE A 20 18.07 -0.49 -20.97
C ILE A 20 17.70 0.20 -19.65
N HIS A 21 16.44 0.56 -19.49
CA HIS A 21 15.94 1.11 -18.24
C HIS A 21 15.77 -0.04 -17.23
N PRO A 22 16.33 0.01 -16.02
CA PRO A 22 16.03 -0.98 -15.01
C PRO A 22 14.55 -0.85 -14.63
N THR A 23 13.78 -1.93 -14.78
CA THR A 23 12.44 -2.03 -14.19
C THR A 23 12.64 -2.13 -12.68
N ALA A 24 12.32 -1.07 -11.94
CA ALA A 24 12.26 -1.14 -10.48
C ALA A 24 11.16 -2.12 -10.08
N ASN A 25 11.54 -3.30 -9.56
CA ASN A 25 10.61 -4.19 -8.90
C ASN A 25 10.09 -3.45 -7.65
N SER A 26 8.85 -2.96 -7.70
CA SER A 26 8.17 -2.44 -6.52
C SER A 26 7.83 -3.61 -5.60
N GLN A 27 8.80 -4.05 -4.80
CA GLN A 27 8.53 -4.95 -3.69
C GLN A 27 7.73 -4.15 -2.68
N GLN A 28 6.47 -4.54 -2.47
CA GLN A 28 5.64 -3.93 -1.45
C GLN A 28 6.34 -4.09 -0.10
N PRO A 29 6.51 -3.02 0.69
CA PRO A 29 7.18 -3.12 1.98
C PRO A 29 6.52 -4.22 2.82
N ARG A 30 7.33 -5.13 3.34
CA ARG A 30 6.88 -6.17 4.27
C ARG A 30 7.46 -5.85 5.64
N ILE A 31 6.61 -5.87 6.66
CA ILE A 31 7.05 -5.81 8.06
C ILE A 31 6.91 -7.18 8.69
N GLN A 32 7.84 -7.51 9.58
CA GLN A 32 7.79 -8.73 10.38
C GLN A 32 7.45 -8.34 11.82
N LEU A 33 6.41 -8.96 12.37
CA LEU A 33 6.03 -8.88 13.77
C LEU A 33 6.38 -10.22 14.42
N ALA A 34 7.22 -10.17 15.46
CA ALA A 34 7.53 -11.34 16.26
C ALA A 34 6.42 -11.56 17.29
N SER A 35 6.73 -11.45 18.59
CA SER A 35 5.76 -11.53 19.67
C SER A 35 5.05 -10.19 20.00
N GLY A 36 5.26 -9.14 19.19
CA GLY A 36 4.77 -7.79 19.45
C GLY A 36 5.14 -6.80 18.35
N VAL A 37 4.90 -5.51 18.62
CA VAL A 37 5.15 -4.39 17.70
C VAL A 37 6.24 -3.49 18.28
N GLN A 38 7.20 -3.06 17.46
CA GLN A 38 8.26 -2.14 17.88
C GLN A 38 8.65 -1.20 16.72
N PRO A 39 8.53 0.14 16.88
CA PRO A 39 7.89 0.84 18.00
C PRO A 39 6.37 0.54 18.08
N ASP A 40 5.77 0.68 19.26
CA ASP A 40 4.32 0.54 19.48
C ASP A 40 3.71 1.90 19.88
N PRO A 41 2.75 2.47 19.10
CA PRO A 41 2.23 1.95 17.84
C PRO A 41 3.22 2.12 16.67
N LEU A 42 3.17 1.19 15.72
CA LEU A 42 3.80 1.36 14.41
C LEU A 42 2.87 2.20 13.54
N LEU A 43 3.37 3.34 13.07
CA LEU A 43 2.62 4.30 12.26
C LEU A 43 3.14 4.31 10.83
N MET A 44 2.23 4.22 9.87
CA MET A 44 2.53 4.29 8.44
C MET A 44 1.55 5.23 7.76
N GLN A 45 2.06 6.10 6.88
CA GLN A 45 1.23 6.96 6.06
C GLN A 45 1.21 6.46 4.62
N GLY A 46 0.08 6.61 3.94
CA GLY A 46 -0.03 6.32 2.52
C GLY A 46 -1.19 7.05 1.86
N LYS A 47 -1.48 6.68 0.61
CA LYS A 47 -2.63 7.17 -0.14
C LYS A 47 -3.51 5.99 -0.52
N SER A 48 -4.78 6.05 -0.14
CA SER A 48 -5.78 5.14 -0.69
C SER A 48 -6.05 5.65 -2.09
N ALA A 49 -5.55 4.95 -3.10
CA ALA A 49 -5.96 5.23 -4.47
C ALA A 49 -7.40 4.71 -4.64
N GLY A 50 -8.23 5.45 -5.37
CA GLY A 50 -9.51 4.92 -5.81
C GLY A 50 -9.29 3.62 -6.58
N GLY A 51 -10.25 2.70 -6.51
CA GLY A 51 -10.21 1.43 -7.23
C GLY A 51 -11.60 0.81 -7.33
N PRO A 52 -11.76 -0.42 -7.84
CA PRO A 52 -13.05 -1.07 -7.86
C PRO A 52 -13.57 -1.28 -6.43
N ASP A 53 -14.88 -1.42 -6.30
CA ASP A 53 -15.47 -1.88 -5.04
C ASP A 53 -15.07 -3.33 -4.81
N ALA A 54 -14.37 -3.59 -3.70
CA ALA A 54 -13.92 -4.91 -3.30
C ALA A 54 -14.92 -5.62 -2.35
N GLY A 55 -16.13 -5.08 -2.17
CA GLY A 55 -17.05 -5.56 -1.12
C GLY A 55 -16.60 -5.17 0.29
N CYS A 56 -15.71 -4.18 0.39
CA CYS A 56 -15.26 -3.53 1.62
C CYS A 56 -14.93 -2.05 1.34
N GLY A 57 -15.63 -1.43 0.37
CA GLY A 57 -15.32 -0.11 -0.13
C GLY A 57 -14.42 -0.11 -1.37
N TYR A 58 -14.13 1.08 -1.87
CA TYR A 58 -13.31 1.33 -3.06
C TYR A 58 -11.84 1.36 -2.65
N MET A 59 -11.02 0.46 -3.21
CA MET A 59 -9.64 0.32 -2.78
C MET A 59 -8.69 -0.12 -3.90
N PRO A 60 -7.38 0.13 -3.76
CA PRO A 60 -6.39 -0.36 -4.72
C PRO A 60 -6.36 -1.89 -4.76
N THR A 61 -5.97 -2.44 -5.91
CA THR A 61 -5.70 -3.89 -6.04
C THR A 61 -4.41 -4.31 -5.32
N ALA A 62 -3.51 -3.37 -5.03
CA ALA A 62 -2.30 -3.60 -4.27
C ALA A 62 -2.53 -3.30 -2.78
N ALA A 63 -2.06 -4.20 -1.91
CA ALA A 63 -2.11 -3.99 -0.46
C ALA A 63 -1.31 -2.74 -0.04
N ALA A 64 -1.85 -1.97 0.91
CA ALA A 64 -1.15 -0.88 1.56
C ALA A 64 0.10 -1.36 2.32
N GLN A 65 0.00 -2.53 2.94
CA GLN A 65 1.09 -3.12 3.73
C GLN A 65 0.95 -4.65 3.73
N VAL A 66 2.09 -5.35 3.73
CA VAL A 66 2.12 -6.80 4.01
C VAL A 66 2.76 -7.02 5.38
N VAL A 67 2.08 -7.73 6.26
CA VAL A 67 2.53 -8.02 7.63
C VAL A 67 2.76 -9.51 7.77
N GLU A 68 3.96 -9.89 8.19
CA GLU A 68 4.29 -11.26 8.51
C GLU A 68 4.35 -11.42 10.03
N ILE A 69 3.43 -12.20 10.58
CA ILE A 69 3.37 -12.52 12.00
C ILE A 69 4.10 -13.83 12.20
N ALA A 70 5.25 -13.80 12.88
CA ALA A 70 6.12 -14.96 13.04
C ALA A 70 5.56 -15.98 14.07
N SER A 71 4.88 -15.49 15.10
CA SER A 71 4.23 -16.30 16.13
C SER A 71 2.94 -15.63 16.61
N GLN A 72 2.02 -16.39 17.18
CA GLN A 72 0.72 -15.86 17.61
C GLN A 72 0.89 -14.65 18.56
N ILE A 73 0.17 -13.57 18.26
CA ILE A 73 0.11 -12.37 19.10
C ILE A 73 -1.26 -12.34 19.79
N PRO A 74 -1.34 -12.40 21.14
CA PRO A 74 -2.60 -12.47 21.88
C PRO A 74 -3.52 -11.26 21.67
N TYR A 75 -2.93 -10.09 21.43
CA TYR A 75 -3.65 -8.88 21.09
C TYR A 75 -2.85 -8.08 20.07
N LEU A 76 -3.47 -7.81 18.93
CA LEU A 76 -2.97 -6.88 17.93
C LEU A 76 -4.17 -6.12 17.36
N ARG A 77 -3.98 -4.82 17.17
CA ARG A 77 -4.98 -3.91 16.63
C ARG A 77 -4.43 -3.22 15.39
N PHE A 78 -5.27 -3.17 14.36
CA PHE A 78 -5.08 -2.36 13.17
C PHE A 78 -6.16 -1.28 13.16
N THR A 79 -5.74 -0.02 13.03
CA THR A 79 -6.65 1.13 12.93
C THR A 79 -6.24 1.97 11.73
N ALA A 80 -7.19 2.35 10.88
CA ALA A 80 -6.92 3.22 9.74
C ALA A 80 -7.69 4.53 9.88
N SER A 81 -7.01 5.67 9.77
CA SER A 81 -7.66 6.99 9.68
C SER A 81 -7.41 7.62 8.32
N SER A 82 -8.31 8.49 7.88
CA SER A 82 -8.12 9.28 6.65
C SER A 82 -8.44 10.74 6.88
N ASP A 83 -7.90 11.61 6.04
CA ASP A 83 -8.17 13.06 6.05
C ASP A 83 -9.66 13.39 5.79
N ARG A 84 -10.43 12.46 5.24
CA ARG A 84 -11.88 12.60 5.02
C ARG A 84 -12.76 11.90 6.05
N GLY A 85 -12.19 11.09 6.95
CA GLY A 85 -12.95 10.30 7.93
C GLY A 85 -13.74 9.13 7.32
N GLU A 86 -13.48 8.76 6.08
CA GLU A 86 -14.24 7.74 5.34
C GLU A 86 -13.40 6.50 4.98
N ALA A 87 -12.36 6.23 5.76
CA ALA A 87 -11.48 5.10 5.53
C ALA A 87 -12.22 3.76 5.68
N THR A 88 -11.77 2.77 4.92
CA THR A 88 -12.14 1.36 5.09
C THR A 88 -10.88 0.53 5.28
N LEU A 89 -10.97 -0.51 6.11
CA LEU A 89 -9.86 -1.40 6.44
C LEU A 89 -10.26 -2.82 6.06
N LEU A 90 -9.53 -3.39 5.10
CA LEU A 90 -9.65 -4.79 4.72
C LEU A 90 -8.34 -5.52 5.07
N ILE A 91 -8.46 -6.64 5.77
CA ILE A 91 -7.33 -7.50 6.09
C ILE A 91 -7.60 -8.91 5.58
N GLU A 92 -6.69 -9.42 4.75
CA GLU A 92 -6.73 -10.77 4.20
C GLU A 92 -5.53 -11.55 4.70
N GLY A 93 -5.77 -12.74 5.26
CA GLY A 93 -4.70 -13.58 5.79
C GLY A 93 -5.11 -15.05 5.92
N PRO A 94 -4.30 -15.87 6.60
CA PRO A 94 -4.52 -17.32 6.69
C PRO A 94 -5.83 -17.69 7.38
N THR A 95 -6.33 -16.82 8.26
CA THR A 95 -7.52 -17.04 9.07
C THR A 95 -8.80 -16.51 8.41
N GLY A 96 -8.68 -15.79 7.29
CA GLY A 96 -9.83 -15.27 6.54
C GLY A 96 -9.66 -13.85 6.07
N ARG A 97 -10.81 -13.22 5.83
CA ARG A 97 -10.98 -11.89 5.25
C ARG A 97 -11.86 -11.04 6.17
N PHE A 98 -11.32 -9.94 6.67
CA PHE A 98 -11.96 -9.10 7.70
C PHE A 98 -12.10 -7.67 7.18
N CYS A 99 -13.28 -7.08 7.35
CA CYS A 99 -13.60 -5.75 6.85
C CYS A 99 -14.16 -4.88 7.97
N ALA A 100 -13.68 -3.64 8.06
CA ALA A 100 -14.21 -2.60 8.92
C ALA A 100 -14.36 -1.28 8.16
N PHE A 101 -15.38 -0.51 8.53
CA PHE A 101 -15.65 0.82 7.98
C PHE A 101 -15.54 1.87 9.08
N ALA A 102 -15.12 3.09 8.73
CA ALA A 102 -15.26 4.23 9.63
C ALA A 102 -16.74 4.43 10.00
N ASP A 103 -17.04 4.70 11.26
CA ASP A 103 -18.38 5.09 11.68
C ASP A 103 -18.51 6.61 11.56
N SER A 104 -19.28 7.06 10.55
CA SER A 104 -19.50 8.49 10.30
C SER A 104 -20.40 9.18 11.34
N TYR A 105 -21.13 8.40 12.15
CA TYR A 105 -21.98 8.93 13.21
C TYR A 105 -21.19 9.18 14.50
N THR A 106 -20.31 8.24 14.88
CA THR A 106 -19.47 8.37 16.08
C THR A 106 -18.13 9.07 15.81
N GLY A 107 -17.70 9.10 14.55
CA GLY A 107 -16.37 9.56 14.14
C GLY A 107 -15.27 8.53 14.40
N GLU A 108 -15.63 7.29 14.71
CA GLU A 108 -14.68 6.21 14.97
C GLU A 108 -14.03 5.73 13.67
N ASN A 109 -12.72 5.54 13.75
CA ASN A 109 -11.94 4.99 12.65
C ASN A 109 -12.19 3.47 12.52
N PRO A 110 -12.13 2.89 11.31
CA PRO A 110 -12.19 1.44 11.15
C PRO A 110 -11.07 0.77 11.95
N GLU A 111 -11.46 -0.24 12.71
CA GLU A 111 -10.56 -1.02 13.55
C GLU A 111 -10.83 -2.52 13.40
N ILE A 112 -9.75 -3.31 13.37
CA ILE A 112 -9.81 -4.75 13.53
C ILE A 112 -8.78 -5.13 14.60
N SER A 113 -9.25 -5.69 15.71
CA SER A 113 -8.42 -6.08 16.85
C SER A 113 -8.77 -7.47 17.39
N GLY A 114 -7.84 -8.07 18.13
CA GLY A 114 -8.02 -9.39 18.72
C GLY A 114 -6.73 -10.22 18.72
N MET A 115 -6.87 -11.53 18.79
CA MET A 115 -5.75 -12.48 18.70
C MET A 115 -5.42 -12.79 17.23
N TRP A 116 -4.14 -12.74 16.88
CA TRP A 116 -3.67 -12.97 15.52
C TRP A 116 -2.72 -14.16 15.46
N ALA A 117 -3.05 -15.14 14.62
CA ALA A 117 -2.22 -16.31 14.38
C ALA A 117 -0.99 -15.96 13.52
N ALA A 118 0.02 -16.83 13.54
CA ALA A 118 1.17 -16.71 12.66
C ALA A 118 0.75 -16.78 11.17
N GLY A 119 1.43 -16.01 10.33
CA GLY A 119 1.27 -16.04 8.88
C GLY A 119 1.39 -14.66 8.21
N THR A 120 1.09 -14.61 6.91
CA THR A 120 1.18 -13.39 6.10
C THR A 120 -0.20 -12.77 5.92
N TYR A 121 -0.32 -11.50 6.25
CA TYR A 121 -1.53 -10.70 6.16
C TYR A 121 -1.31 -9.54 5.17
N SER A 122 -2.24 -9.39 4.24
CA SER A 122 -2.32 -8.24 3.32
C SER A 122 -3.32 -7.23 3.89
N ILE A 123 -2.85 -6.02 4.11
CA ILE A 123 -3.64 -4.92 4.66
C ILE A 123 -3.98 -3.97 3.52
N PHE A 124 -5.26 -3.71 3.29
CA PHE A 124 -5.75 -2.78 2.28
C PHE A 124 -6.47 -1.63 2.97
N ILE A 125 -6.18 -0.40 2.51
CA ILE A 125 -6.84 0.81 2.98
C ILE A 125 -7.61 1.41 1.80
N GLY A 126 -8.93 1.41 1.93
CA GLY A 126 -9.85 1.94 0.93
C GLY A 126 -10.64 3.12 1.45
N ASN A 127 -11.66 3.48 0.68
CA ASN A 127 -12.56 4.59 0.95
C ASN A 127 -14.02 4.13 0.81
N ARG A 128 -14.93 4.68 1.63
CA ARG A 128 -16.39 4.43 1.49
C ARG A 128 -16.92 4.92 0.14
N GLN A 129 -16.39 6.02 -0.36
CA GLN A 129 -16.71 6.60 -1.66
C GLN A 129 -15.49 6.55 -2.60
N PRO A 130 -15.68 6.55 -3.93
CA PRO A 130 -14.58 6.62 -4.87
C PRO A 130 -13.79 7.93 -4.68
N GLY A 131 -12.46 7.83 -4.64
CA GLY A 131 -11.59 8.99 -4.48
C GLY A 131 -10.19 8.60 -4.02
N GLU A 132 -9.28 9.56 -4.04
CA GLU A 132 -7.94 9.40 -3.46
C GLU A 132 -7.81 10.20 -2.17
N HIS A 133 -7.40 9.55 -1.09
CA HIS A 133 -7.31 10.14 0.24
C HIS A 133 -6.00 9.76 0.93
N THR A 134 -5.51 10.64 1.80
CA THR A 134 -4.31 10.32 2.60
C THR A 134 -4.76 9.57 3.84
N TYR A 135 -4.09 8.47 4.16
CA TYR A 135 -4.41 7.68 5.35
C TYR A 135 -3.21 7.55 6.29
N ASN A 136 -3.51 7.29 7.57
CA ASN A 136 -2.57 6.73 8.52
C ASN A 136 -3.05 5.34 8.95
N LEU A 137 -2.15 4.36 8.92
CA LEU A 137 -2.33 3.03 9.49
C LEU A 137 -1.55 2.96 10.80
N SER A 138 -2.24 2.59 11.88
CA SER A 138 -1.66 2.31 13.18
C SER A 138 -1.76 0.81 13.46
N ILE A 139 -0.64 0.21 13.88
CA ILE A 139 -0.58 -1.18 14.34
C ILE A 139 -0.06 -1.18 15.78
N SER A 140 -0.80 -1.79 16.69
CA SER A 140 -0.45 -1.77 18.13
C SER A 140 -0.76 -3.11 18.80
N ALA A 141 0.10 -3.54 19.71
CA ALA A 141 -0.14 -4.69 20.59
C ALA A 141 -0.70 -4.26 21.97
N GLN A 142 -1.03 -2.97 22.15
CA GLN A 142 -1.61 -2.44 23.38
C GLN A 142 -3.15 -2.34 23.29
N PRO A 143 -3.89 -2.97 24.22
CA PRO A 143 -5.31 -2.71 24.39
C PRO A 143 -5.59 -1.23 24.66
N GLN A 144 -6.70 -0.71 24.14
CA GLN A 144 -7.21 0.62 24.52
C GLN A 144 -7.85 0.59 25.90
#